data_AF-A0A5J5A517-F1
#
_entry.id   AF-A0A5J5A517-F1
#
_cell.length_a   1.000
_cell.length_b   1.000
_cell.length_c   1.000
_cell.angle_alpha   90.00
_cell.angle_beta   90.00
_cell.angle_gamma   90.00
#
_symmetry.space_group_name_H-M   'P 1'
#
loop_
_entity.id
_entity.type
_entity.pdbx_description
1 polymer ?
#
loop_
_entity_poly.entity_id
_entity_poly.type
_entity_poly.pdbx_seq_one_letter_code
_entity_poly.pdbx_strand_id
1 'polypeptide(L)'
;MASGAANEALRDRVTCLENFVGVPEDDEAVSLAVSTEQHAIELVDLRKILDDFMTETNARINNIIEDVMFMTDVVKINLKSLEDEVALVKKSVPAHPGSIGEEYVAALSNVQTDLLQCVKDFS
;
A
#
# COMPACT_ATOMS: atom_id res chain seq x y z
N MET A 1 20.96 17.90 17.24
CA MET A 1 21.68 18.29 18.47
C MET A 1 21.29 17.45 19.70
N ALA A 2 20.08 16.89 19.80
CA ALA A 2 19.66 16.10 20.98
C ALA A 2 20.28 14.68 21.09
N SER A 3 20.84 14.13 20.01
CA SER A 3 21.39 12.76 19.99
C SER A 3 22.78 12.63 20.64
N GLY A 4 23.61 13.68 20.65
CA GLY A 4 24.97 13.61 21.18
C GLY A 4 25.01 13.52 22.71
N ALA A 5 24.32 14.44 23.39
CA ALA A 5 24.27 14.48 24.85
C ALA A 5 23.61 13.23 25.48
N ALA A 6 22.59 12.68 24.82
CA ALA A 6 21.94 11.44 25.27
C ALA A 6 22.88 10.21 25.16
N ASN A 7 23.72 10.18 24.12
CA ASN A 7 24.65 9.07 23.88
C ASN A 7 25.84 9.13 24.86
N GLU A 8 26.36 10.32 25.15
CA GLU A 8 27.40 10.51 26.18
C GLU A 8 26.90 10.09 27.57
N ALA A 9 25.70 10.54 27.96
CA ALA A 9 25.10 10.17 29.24
C ALA A 9 24.83 8.65 29.35
N LEU A 10 24.49 7.99 28.23
CA LEU A 10 24.33 6.54 28.19
C LEU A 10 25.68 5.83 28.39
N ARG A 11 26.72 6.29 27.69
CA ARG A 11 28.08 5.73 27.82
C ARG A 11 28.59 5.84 29.24
N ASP A 12 28.45 7.01 29.87
CA ASP A 12 28.88 7.24 31.26
C ASP A 12 28.14 6.34 32.25
N ARG A 13 26.85 6.09 32.03
CA ARG A 13 26.05 5.16 32.84
C ARG A 13 26.50 3.71 32.69
N VAL A 14 26.79 3.28 31.45
CA VAL A 14 27.28 1.92 31.17
C VAL A 14 28.65 1.71 31.81
N THR A 15 29.58 2.66 31.67
CA THR A 15 30.90 2.61 32.31
C THR A 15 30.79 2.59 33.84
N CYS A 16 29.88 3.37 34.44
CA CYS A 16 29.68 3.37 35.89
C CYS A 16 29.17 2.01 36.41
N LEU A 17 28.20 1.40 35.70
CA LEU A 17 27.67 0.08 36.05
C LEU A 17 28.73 -1.01 35.91
N GLU A 18 29.50 -0.97 34.84
CA GLU A 18 30.58 -1.90 34.60
C GLU A 18 31.66 -1.83 35.69
N ASN A 19 32.04 -0.62 36.10
CA ASN A 19 32.96 -0.41 37.21
C ASN A 19 32.41 -0.90 38.57
N PHE A 20 31.09 -0.89 38.76
CA PHE A 20 30.44 -1.35 39.98
C PHE A 20 30.30 -2.87 40.06
N VAL A 21 29.95 -3.51 38.94
CA VAL A 21 29.71 -4.96 38.86
C VAL A 21 31.01 -5.74 38.62
N GLY A 22 32.01 -5.11 37.99
CA GLY A 22 33.21 -5.77 37.49
C GLY A 22 32.93 -6.49 36.16
N VAL A 23 33.99 -6.71 35.37
CA VAL A 23 33.91 -7.54 34.16
C VAL A 23 34.03 -9.00 34.59
N PRO A 24 33.16 -9.92 34.14
CA PRO A 24 33.27 -11.33 34.48
C PRO A 24 34.63 -11.88 34.01
N GLU A 25 35.27 -12.75 34.82
CA GLU A 25 36.58 -13.34 34.51
C GLU A 25 36.50 -14.49 33.46
N ASP A 26 35.33 -14.72 32.87
CA ASP A 26 35.12 -15.75 31.87
C ASP A 26 35.60 -15.27 30.49
N ASP A 27 36.38 -16.09 29.78
CA ASP A 27 36.95 -15.75 28.47
C ASP A 27 35.87 -15.52 27.40
N GLU A 28 34.64 -16.02 27.62
CA GLU A 28 33.49 -15.79 26.73
C GLU A 28 32.66 -14.54 27.10
N ALA A 29 32.92 -13.91 28.26
CA ALA A 29 32.16 -12.76 28.71
C ALA A 29 32.64 -11.46 28.06
N VAL A 30 31.69 -10.69 27.52
CA VAL A 30 31.95 -9.40 26.88
C VAL A 30 31.60 -8.26 27.84
N SER A 31 32.46 -7.23 27.88
CA SER A 31 32.20 -5.99 28.62
C SER A 31 30.84 -5.39 28.26
N LEU A 32 30.15 -4.78 29.22
CA LEU A 32 28.88 -4.06 29.01
C LEU A 32 29.05 -2.93 27.99
N ALA A 33 30.21 -2.25 27.98
CA ALA A 33 30.53 -1.24 26.98
C ALA A 33 30.50 -1.81 25.55
N VAL A 34 31.22 -2.92 25.30
CA VAL A 34 31.28 -3.55 23.97
C VAL A 34 29.91 -4.13 23.56
N SER A 35 29.18 -4.76 24.49
CA SER A 35 27.82 -5.26 24.21
C SER A 35 26.86 -4.11 23.88
N THR A 36 26.93 -2.99 24.60
CA THR A 36 26.09 -1.82 24.32
C THR A 36 26.41 -1.18 22.97
N GLU A 37 27.69 -1.08 22.62
CA GLU A 37 28.13 -0.58 21.32
C GLU A 37 27.63 -1.47 20.17
N GLN A 38 27.74 -2.79 20.33
CA GLN A 38 27.24 -3.77 19.37
C GLN A 38 25.71 -3.64 19.18
N HIS A 39 24.95 -3.55 20.27
CA HIS A 39 23.50 -3.34 20.19
C HIS A 39 23.13 -1.99 19.57
N ALA A 40 23.94 -0.95 19.76
CA ALA A 40 23.71 0.34 19.09
C ALA A 40 23.86 0.20 17.56
N ILE A 41 24.82 -0.59 17.08
CA ILE A 41 25.00 -0.90 15.65
C ILE A 41 23.80 -1.70 15.13
N GLU A 42 23.40 -2.76 15.84
CA GLU A 42 22.24 -3.59 15.47
C GLU A 42 20.95 -2.78 15.37
N LEU A 43 20.75 -1.81 16.28
CA LEU A 43 19.59 -0.90 16.23
C LEU A 43 19.64 0.04 15.03
N VAL A 44 20.83 0.48 14.61
CA VAL A 44 21.00 1.28 13.39
C VAL A 44 20.69 0.45 12.15
N ASP A 45 21.17 -0.79 12.10
CA ASP A 45 20.89 -1.71 10.99
C ASP A 45 19.41 -2.07 10.90
N LEU A 46 18.76 -2.38 12.02
CA LEU A 46 17.32 -2.63 12.07
C LEU A 46 16.50 -1.42 11.62
N ARG A 47 16.91 -0.20 12.02
CA ARG A 47 16.26 1.03 11.55
C ARG A 47 16.37 1.14 10.03
N LYS A 48 17.55 0.87 9.47
CA LYS A 48 17.75 0.91 8.02
C LYS A 48 16.88 -0.11 7.29
N ILE A 49 16.82 -1.35 7.78
CA ILE A 49 15.95 -2.39 7.21
C ILE A 49 14.49 -1.94 7.21
N LEU A 50 14.03 -1.33 8.32
CA LEU A 50 12.67 -0.82 8.42
C LEU A 50 12.41 0.34 7.44
N ASP A 51 13.34 1.28 7.32
CA ASP A 51 13.22 2.42 6.40
C ASP A 51 13.19 1.97 4.94
N ASP A 52 14.03 1.00 4.58
CA ASP A 52 14.07 0.39 3.24
C ASP A 52 12.74 -0.33 2.94
N PHE A 53 12.24 -1.14 3.90
CA PHE A 53 10.95 -1.82 3.78
C PHE A 53 9.78 -0.86 3.60
N MET A 54 9.73 0.22 4.39
CA MET A 54 8.69 1.25 4.28
C MET A 54 8.76 1.97 2.93
N THR A 55 9.96 2.27 2.44
CA THR A 55 10.17 2.92 1.14
C THR A 55 9.70 2.01 0.00
N GLU A 56 10.10 0.74 0.01
CA GLU A 56 9.68 -0.25 -0.99
C GLU A 56 8.16 -0.46 -0.96
N THR A 57 7.58 -0.60 0.23
CA THR A 57 6.14 -0.80 0.40
C THR A 57 5.35 0.39 -0.12
N ASN A 58 5.78 1.63 0.19
CA ASN A 58 5.13 2.83 -0.31
C ASN A 58 5.21 2.93 -1.84
N ALA A 59 6.37 2.63 -2.43
CA ALA A 59 6.51 2.59 -3.88
C ALA A 59 5.57 1.55 -4.52
N ARG A 60 5.48 0.36 -3.93
CA ARG A 60 4.58 -0.70 -4.40
C ARG A 60 3.10 -0.29 -4.30
N ILE A 61 2.69 0.33 -3.20
CA ILE A 61 1.31 0.83 -3.03
C ILE A 61 0.99 1.89 -4.09
N ASN A 62 1.90 2.83 -4.34
CA ASN A 62 1.70 3.86 -5.37
C ASN A 62 1.53 3.24 -6.75
N ASN A 63 2.37 2.27 -7.13
CA ASN A 63 2.23 1.57 -8.41
C ASN A 63 0.87 0.86 -8.54
N ILE A 64 0.40 0.21 -7.48
CA ILE A 64 -0.93 -0.44 -7.48
C ILE A 64 -2.04 0.59 -7.66
N ILE A 65 -1.95 1.74 -7.00
CA ILE A 65 -2.92 2.84 -7.17
C ILE A 65 -2.93 3.32 -8.61
N GLU A 66 -1.76 3.54 -9.22
CA GLU A 66 -1.64 3.94 -10.63
C GLU A 66 -2.25 2.90 -11.58
N ASP A 67 -1.97 1.61 -11.37
CA ASP A 67 -2.54 0.52 -12.16
C ASP A 67 -4.08 0.48 -12.03
N VAL A 68 -4.62 0.62 -10.82
CA VAL A 68 -6.07 0.63 -10.57
C VAL A 68 -6.73 1.86 -11.20
N MET A 69 -6.08 3.02 -11.18
CA MET A 69 -6.55 4.22 -11.88
C MET A 69 -6.59 4.00 -13.39
N PHE A 70 -5.53 3.43 -13.98
CA PHE A 70 -5.48 3.10 -15.39
C PHE A 70 -6.59 2.10 -15.79
N MET A 71 -6.78 1.05 -15.00
CA MET A 71 -7.87 0.08 -15.22
C MET A 71 -9.25 0.76 -15.15
N THR A 72 -9.45 1.66 -14.19
CA THR A 72 -10.70 2.43 -14.06
C THR A 72 -10.97 3.25 -15.32
N ASP A 73 -9.96 3.91 -15.88
CA ASP A 73 -10.10 4.71 -17.09
C ASP A 73 -10.42 3.83 -18.32
N VAL A 74 -9.77 2.67 -18.47
CA VAL A 74 -10.08 1.70 -19.53
C VAL A 74 -11.53 1.22 -19.43
N VAL A 75 -12.00 0.88 -18.22
CA VAL A 75 -13.39 0.45 -18.00
C VAL A 75 -14.37 1.57 -18.34
N LYS A 76 -14.07 2.83 -17.98
CA LYS A 76 -14.90 4.00 -18.35
C LYS A 76 -15.03 4.13 -19.86
N ILE A 77 -13.93 3.99 -20.61
CA ILE A 77 -13.94 4.05 -22.08
C ILE A 77 -14.81 2.92 -22.65
N ASN A 78 -14.63 1.70 -22.16
CA ASN A 78 -15.39 0.54 -22.63
C ASN A 78 -16.89 0.68 -22.34
N LEU A 79 -17.27 1.20 -21.17
CA LEU A 79 -18.68 1.44 -20.84
C LEU A 79 -19.31 2.51 -21.71
N LYS A 80 -18.57 3.57 -22.06
CA LYS A 80 -19.05 4.58 -23.00
C LYS A 80 -19.28 3.98 -24.39
N SER A 81 -18.37 3.14 -24.87
CA SER A 81 -18.57 2.40 -26.13
C SER A 81 -19.82 1.52 -26.09
N LEU A 82 -20.01 0.80 -24.97
CA LEU A 82 -21.20 -0.03 -24.77
C LEU A 82 -22.49 0.79 -24.74
N GLU A 83 -22.46 1.98 -24.12
CA GLU A 83 -23.58 2.92 -24.12
C GLU A 83 -23.97 3.35 -25.54
N ASP A 84 -22.98 3.70 -26.36
CA ASP A 84 -23.19 4.07 -27.76
C ASP A 84 -23.79 2.89 -28.57
N GLU A 85 -23.29 1.66 -28.37
CA GLU A 85 -23.80 0.46 -29.03
C GLU A 85 -25.25 0.14 -28.63
N VAL A 86 -25.58 0.19 -27.32
CA VAL A 86 -26.96 -0.02 -26.83
C VAL A 86 -27.90 1.04 -27.40
N ALA A 87 -27.45 2.29 -27.50
CA ALA A 87 -28.23 3.37 -28.10
C ALA A 87 -28.51 3.13 -29.59
N LEU A 88 -27.56 2.56 -30.33
CA LEU A 88 -27.75 2.16 -31.73
C LEU A 88 -28.77 1.02 -31.84
N VAL A 89 -28.65 -0.03 -31.03
CA VAL A 89 -29.60 -1.16 -31.02
C VAL A 89 -31.02 -0.66 -30.73
N LYS A 90 -31.20 0.21 -29.73
CA LYS A 90 -32.49 0.83 -29.41
C LYS A 90 -33.15 1.51 -30.61
N LYS A 91 -32.38 2.23 -31.42
CA LYS A 91 -32.88 2.89 -32.64
C LYS A 91 -33.23 1.90 -33.75
N SER A 92 -32.64 0.71 -33.72
CA SER A 92 -32.73 -0.30 -34.78
C SER A 92 -33.88 -1.29 -34.56
N VAL A 93 -34.33 -1.47 -33.30
CA VAL A 93 -35.45 -2.36 -32.97
C VAL A 93 -36.77 -1.71 -33.40
N PRO A 94 -37.61 -2.39 -34.21
CA PRO A 94 -38.93 -1.89 -34.58
C PRO A 94 -39.79 -1.69 -33.32
N ALA A 95 -40.45 -0.53 -33.20
CA ALA A 95 -41.36 -0.20 -32.10
C ALA A 95 -42.69 -0.99 -32.17
N HIS A 96 -42.60 -2.32 -32.21
CA HIS A 96 -43.75 -3.19 -32.09
C HIS A 96 -43.87 -3.69 -30.65
N PRO A 97 -44.91 -3.27 -29.91
CA PRO A 97 -45.10 -3.64 -28.51
C PRO A 97 -45.13 -5.16 -28.34
N GLY A 98 -44.25 -5.69 -27.48
CA GLY A 98 -44.20 -7.11 -27.15
C GLY A 98 -43.36 -7.95 -28.12
N SER A 99 -42.56 -7.33 -28.97
CA SER A 99 -41.54 -8.06 -29.72
C SER A 99 -40.41 -8.50 -28.77
N ILE A 100 -39.87 -9.68 -29.02
CA ILE A 100 -38.70 -10.23 -28.31
C ILE A 100 -37.54 -9.22 -28.27
N GLY A 101 -37.41 -8.35 -29.28
CA GLY A 101 -36.38 -7.31 -29.34
C GLY A 101 -36.51 -6.21 -28.27
N GLU A 102 -37.73 -5.84 -27.83
CA GLU A 102 -37.93 -4.85 -26.76
C GLU A 102 -37.45 -5.38 -25.41
N GLU A 103 -37.73 -6.64 -25.10
CA GLU A 103 -37.35 -7.27 -23.83
C GLU A 103 -35.83 -7.38 -23.69
N TYR A 104 -35.13 -7.77 -24.76
CA TYR A 104 -33.66 -7.80 -24.77
C TYR A 104 -33.04 -6.40 -24.64
N VAL A 105 -33.62 -5.39 -25.27
CA VAL A 105 -33.15 -4.00 -25.16
C VAL A 105 -33.34 -3.46 -23.74
N ALA A 106 -34.45 -3.78 -23.08
CA ALA A 106 -34.69 -3.42 -21.69
C ALA A 106 -33.69 -4.10 -20.76
N ALA A 107 -33.44 -5.41 -20.94
CA ALA A 107 -32.45 -6.15 -20.17
C ALA A 107 -31.03 -5.58 -20.33
N LEU A 108 -30.61 -5.28 -21.57
CA LEU A 108 -29.31 -4.65 -21.85
C LEU A 108 -29.18 -3.26 -21.20
N SER A 109 -30.27 -2.48 -21.18
CA SER A 109 -30.27 -1.15 -20.55
C SER A 109 -30.10 -1.22 -19.04
N ASN A 110 -30.72 -2.21 -18.39
CA ASN A 110 -30.59 -2.42 -16.95
C ASN A 110 -29.15 -2.83 -16.61
N VAL A 111 -28.59 -3.81 -17.33
CA VAL A 111 -27.19 -4.24 -17.14
C VAL A 111 -26.21 -3.07 -17.34
N GLN A 112 -26.43 -2.25 -18.37
CA GLN A 112 -25.62 -1.06 -18.60
C GLN A 112 -25.71 -0.07 -17.43
N THR A 113 -26.92 0.16 -16.90
CA THR A 113 -27.15 1.09 -15.78
C THR A 113 -26.45 0.59 -14.51
N ASP A 114 -26.56 -0.70 -14.21
CA ASP A 114 -25.93 -1.33 -13.05
C ASP A 114 -24.39 -1.25 -13.13
N LEU A 115 -23.83 -1.51 -14.31
CA LEU A 115 -22.38 -1.38 -14.54
C LEU A 115 -21.90 0.07 -14.40
N LEU A 116 -22.67 1.03 -14.91
CA LEU A 116 -22.34 2.44 -14.80
C LEU A 116 -22.37 2.93 -13.35
N GLN A 117 -23.33 2.44 -12.56
CA GLN A 117 -23.40 2.76 -11.13
C GLN A 117 -22.21 2.15 -10.38
N CYS A 118 -21.88 0.88 -10.65
CA CYS A 118 -20.73 0.21 -10.06
C CYS A 118 -19.44 1.01 -10.25
N VAL A 119 -19.15 1.49 -11.46
CA VAL A 119 -17.94 2.28 -11.74
C VAL A 119 -17.95 3.65 -11.05
N LYS A 120 -19.13 4.27 -10.87
CA LYS A 120 -19.24 5.53 -10.13
C LYS A 120 -18.94 5.35 -8.64
N ASP A 121 -19.30 4.22 -8.06
CA ASP A 121 -19.04 3.93 -6.64
C ASP A 121 -17.53 3.69 -6.36
N PHE A 122 -16.75 3.39 -7.41
CA PHE A 122 -15.29 3.21 -7.35
C PHE A 122 -14.46 4.46 -7.72
N SER A 123 -15.09 5.54 -8.20
CA SER A 123 -14.41 6.80 -8.61
C SER A 123 -14.58 7.90 -7.56
#